data_AF-A0A0F9K2D1-F1
#
_entry.id   AF-A0A0F9K2D1-F1
#
_cell.length_a   1.000
_cell.length_b   1.000
_cell.length_c   1.000
_cell.angle_alpha   90.00
_cell.angle_beta   90.00
_cell.angle_gamma   90.00
#
_symmetry.space_group_name_H-M   'P 1'
#
loop_
_entity.id
_entity.type
_entity.pdbx_description
1 polymer ?
#
loop_
_entity_poly.entity_id
_entity_poly.type
_entity_poly.pdbx_seq_one_letter_code
_entity_poly.pdbx_strand_id
1 'polypeptide(L)'
;MRPKTIPEKELKDILEDLEKADSISPQAYESIIANFDVYPFDDYQKMYYTIGYNGEYDEMLEKIYDLTPLINPESLKELTNEGGDVCWYATRVTNAFGFSLKDVMPDPAEISTTDFNQLMKKVHRSKAKLSESIKKFFRDGKGEMTSKWKARIFECLKDFFLQLQSLGYIYRIKLTDMMRLNVLKLGKRKLEKKLHGDGDKR
;
A
#
# COMPACT_ATOMS: atom_id res chain seq x y z
N MET A 1 -9.44 -17.34 4.47
CA MET A 1 -10.78 -17.33 3.82
C MET A 1 -10.77 -16.24 2.77
N ARG A 2 -11.21 -16.51 1.53
CA ARG A 2 -11.29 -15.45 0.52
C ARG A 2 -12.27 -14.37 0.97
N PRO A 3 -11.98 -13.07 0.76
CA PRO A 3 -12.95 -12.01 0.98
C PRO A 3 -14.22 -12.29 0.18
N LYS A 4 -15.38 -11.91 0.73
CA LYS A 4 -16.62 -11.92 -0.04
C LYS A 4 -16.46 -10.95 -1.21
N THR A 5 -16.70 -11.43 -2.42
CA THR A 5 -16.65 -10.61 -3.63
C THR A 5 -17.77 -9.57 -3.63
N ILE A 6 -17.42 -8.30 -3.83
CA ILE A 6 -18.33 -7.19 -4.07
C ILE A 6 -19.00 -7.42 -5.45
N PRO A 7 -20.35 -7.43 -5.53
CA PRO A 7 -21.09 -7.46 -6.79
C PRO A 7 -20.73 -6.28 -7.70
N GLU A 8 -20.73 -6.48 -9.03
CA GLU A 8 -20.34 -5.42 -9.98
C GLU A 8 -21.16 -4.13 -9.84
N LYS A 9 -22.47 -4.24 -9.53
CA LYS A 9 -23.33 -3.08 -9.30
C LYS A 9 -22.86 -2.28 -8.09
N GLU A 10 -22.65 -2.95 -6.96
CA GLU A 10 -22.16 -2.32 -5.73
C GLU A 10 -20.78 -1.70 -5.93
N LEU A 11 -19.89 -2.35 -6.70
CA LEU A 11 -18.60 -1.77 -7.05
C LEU A 11 -18.75 -0.48 -7.85
N LYS A 12 -19.64 -0.43 -8.86
CA LYS A 12 -19.89 0.81 -9.62
C LYS A 12 -20.37 1.94 -8.73
N ASP A 13 -21.33 1.66 -7.84
CA ASP A 13 -21.86 2.64 -6.90
C ASP A 13 -20.72 3.20 -6.00
N ILE A 14 -19.86 2.32 -5.48
CA ILE A 14 -18.67 2.72 -4.70
C ILE A 14 -17.72 3.62 -5.50
N LEU A 15 -17.45 3.29 -6.77
CA LEU A 15 -16.55 4.08 -7.59
C LEU A 15 -17.13 5.48 -7.89
N GLU A 16 -18.42 5.57 -8.20
CA GLU A 16 -19.10 6.85 -8.45
C GLU A 16 -19.10 7.76 -7.21
N ASP A 17 -19.23 7.19 -6.01
CA ASP A 17 -19.14 7.92 -4.76
C ASP A 17 -17.70 8.38 -4.49
N LEU A 18 -16.70 7.53 -4.73
CA LEU A 18 -15.29 7.86 -4.54
C LEU A 18 -14.78 8.90 -5.55
N GLU A 19 -15.30 8.95 -6.77
CA GLU A 19 -14.97 10.00 -7.74
C GLU A 19 -15.29 11.39 -7.20
N LYS A 20 -16.38 11.52 -6.44
CA LYS A 20 -16.87 12.78 -5.83
C LYS A 20 -16.28 13.05 -4.44
N ALA A 21 -15.74 12.02 -3.79
CA ALA A 21 -15.16 12.13 -2.45
C ALA A 21 -13.76 12.76 -2.49
N ASP A 22 -13.43 13.54 -1.46
CA ASP A 22 -12.08 14.09 -1.28
C ASP A 22 -11.08 13.07 -0.74
N SER A 23 -11.55 11.99 -0.09
CA SER A 23 -10.69 10.99 0.56
C SER A 23 -11.45 9.69 0.82
N ILE A 24 -10.73 8.63 1.18
CA ILE A 24 -11.28 7.37 1.68
C ILE A 24 -10.72 7.08 3.08
N SER A 25 -11.54 6.50 3.98
CA SER A 25 -11.05 6.07 5.28
C SER A 25 -10.23 4.78 5.16
N PRO A 26 -9.26 4.53 6.06
CA PRO A 26 -8.48 3.29 6.04
C PRO A 26 -9.35 2.03 6.11
N GLN A 27 -10.45 2.05 6.88
CA GLN A 27 -11.34 0.91 7.03
C GLN A 27 -12.15 0.64 5.76
N ALA A 28 -12.63 1.70 5.09
CA ALA A 28 -13.33 1.56 3.82
C ALA A 28 -12.37 1.09 2.71
N TYR A 29 -11.15 1.62 2.69
CA TYR A 29 -10.11 1.16 1.77
C TYR A 29 -9.83 -0.33 1.95
N GLU A 30 -9.51 -0.74 3.18
CA GLU A 30 -9.20 -2.13 3.55
C GLU A 30 -10.32 -3.12 3.17
N SER A 31 -11.59 -2.75 3.35
CA SER A 31 -12.73 -3.61 3.02
C SER A 31 -12.92 -3.79 1.51
N ILE A 32 -12.55 -2.79 0.71
CA ILE A 32 -12.70 -2.82 -0.74
C ILE A 32 -11.53 -3.58 -1.39
N ILE A 33 -10.29 -3.24 -1.06
CA ILE A 33 -9.13 -3.66 -1.87
C ILE A 33 -8.86 -5.16 -1.93
N ALA A 34 -9.37 -5.92 -0.96
CA ALA A 34 -9.24 -7.37 -0.95
C ALA A 34 -9.98 -8.02 -2.15
N ASN A 35 -10.89 -7.27 -2.78
CA ASN A 35 -11.61 -7.66 -3.99
C ASN A 35 -10.78 -7.58 -5.27
N PHE A 36 -9.59 -7.00 -5.21
CA PHE A 36 -8.67 -6.84 -6.34
C PHE A 36 -7.51 -7.84 -6.29
N ASP A 37 -7.46 -8.71 -5.27
CA ASP A 37 -6.46 -9.77 -5.17
C ASP A 37 -6.50 -10.71 -6.38
N VAL A 38 -5.36 -10.86 -7.03
CA VAL A 38 -5.15 -11.73 -8.20
C VAL A 38 -4.41 -13.02 -7.86
N TYR A 39 -3.80 -13.08 -6.68
CA TYR A 39 -2.97 -14.21 -6.24
C TYR A 39 -3.79 -15.34 -5.60
N PRO A 40 -3.28 -16.58 -5.61
CA PRO A 40 -3.85 -17.67 -4.85
C PRO A 40 -3.93 -17.35 -3.35
N PHE A 41 -4.97 -17.91 -2.71
CA PHE A 41 -5.14 -17.86 -1.26
C PHE A 41 -4.61 -19.17 -0.68
N ASP A 42 -3.29 -19.26 -0.59
CA ASP A 42 -2.53 -20.44 -0.13
C ASP A 42 -1.51 -20.07 0.96
N ASP A 43 -0.66 -21.02 1.33
CA ASP A 43 0.38 -20.84 2.35
C ASP A 43 1.46 -19.80 1.97
N TYR A 44 1.57 -19.47 0.68
CA TYR A 44 2.52 -18.49 0.15
C TYR A 44 1.94 -17.08 0.06
N GLN A 45 0.68 -16.86 0.43
CA GLN A 45 0.01 -15.56 0.36
C GLN A 45 0.84 -14.42 0.98
N LYS A 46 1.44 -14.65 2.16
CA LYS A 46 2.33 -13.68 2.82
C LYS A 46 3.54 -13.32 1.94
N MET A 47 4.10 -14.30 1.22
CA MET A 47 5.22 -14.08 0.30
C MET A 47 4.77 -13.34 -0.95
N TYR A 48 3.65 -13.70 -1.57
CA TYR A 48 3.14 -12.98 -2.75
C TYR A 48 2.97 -11.49 -2.47
N TYR A 49 2.31 -11.15 -1.35
CA TYR A 49 2.14 -9.75 -0.99
C TYR A 49 3.44 -9.05 -0.62
N THR A 50 4.38 -9.75 0.04
CA THR A 50 5.68 -9.15 0.38
C THR A 50 6.53 -8.90 -0.87
N ILE A 51 6.49 -9.79 -1.86
CA ILE A 51 7.22 -9.63 -3.12
C ILE A 51 6.60 -8.48 -3.93
N GLY A 52 5.28 -8.48 -4.10
CA GLY A 52 4.60 -7.38 -4.80
C GLY A 52 4.80 -6.04 -4.10
N TYR A 53 4.72 -6.01 -2.78
CA TYR A 53 5.11 -4.84 -1.97
C TYR A 53 6.49 -4.29 -2.33
N ASN A 54 7.50 -5.17 -2.44
CA ASN A 54 8.85 -4.72 -2.79
C ASN A 54 8.92 -4.19 -4.23
N GLY A 55 8.19 -4.83 -5.17
CA GLY A 55 8.10 -4.40 -6.56
C GLY A 55 7.49 -3.01 -6.70
N GLU A 56 6.26 -2.82 -6.23
CA GLU A 56 5.57 -1.52 -6.30
C GLU A 56 6.33 -0.42 -5.56
N TYR A 57 7.00 -0.77 -4.46
CA TYR A 57 7.83 0.19 -3.75
C TYR A 57 9.02 0.68 -4.61
N ASP A 58 9.69 -0.23 -5.31
CA ASP A 58 10.83 0.13 -6.16
C ASP A 58 10.35 0.88 -7.42
N GLU A 59 9.18 0.54 -7.98
CA GLU A 59 8.54 1.32 -9.06
C GLU A 59 8.18 2.75 -8.61
N MET A 60 7.59 2.91 -7.42
CA MET A 60 7.33 4.23 -6.83
C MET A 60 8.62 5.05 -6.67
N LEU A 61 9.73 4.41 -6.26
CA LEU A 61 11.01 5.10 -6.14
C LEU A 61 11.55 5.57 -7.49
N GLU A 62 11.44 4.76 -8.55
CA GLU A 62 11.80 5.17 -9.90
C GLU A 62 11.04 6.44 -10.30
N LYS A 63 9.71 6.44 -10.10
CA LYS A 63 8.90 7.64 -10.37
C LYS A 63 9.30 8.83 -9.54
N ILE A 64 9.65 8.65 -8.26
CA ILE A 64 10.13 9.75 -7.42
C ILE A 64 11.40 10.37 -8.00
N TYR A 65 12.38 9.57 -8.39
CA TYR A 65 13.63 10.09 -8.93
C TYR A 65 13.46 10.76 -10.30
N ASP A 66 12.62 10.18 -11.17
CA ASP A 66 12.38 10.71 -12.52
C ASP A 66 11.52 11.99 -12.50
N LEU A 67 10.51 12.03 -11.63
CA LEU A 67 9.48 13.07 -11.66
C LEU A 67 9.72 14.22 -10.68
N THR A 68 10.48 14.02 -9.60
CA THR A 68 10.77 15.11 -8.64
C THR A 68 11.44 16.32 -9.29
N PRO A 69 12.41 16.17 -10.22
CA PRO A 69 12.98 17.30 -10.93
C PRO A 69 12.00 18.04 -11.86
N LEU A 70 10.88 17.41 -12.22
CA LEU A 70 9.91 17.87 -13.23
C LEU A 70 8.52 18.12 -12.64
N ILE A 71 8.44 18.39 -11.34
CA ILE A 71 7.17 18.35 -10.60
C ILE A 71 6.10 19.26 -11.20
N ASN A 72 4.97 18.67 -11.57
CA ASN A 72 3.81 19.32 -12.16
C ASN A 72 2.53 18.50 -11.80
N PRO A 73 1.33 18.97 -12.16
CA PRO A 73 0.10 18.25 -11.81
C PRO A 73 0.01 16.81 -12.33
N GLU A 74 0.50 16.54 -13.55
CA GLU A 74 0.48 15.18 -14.10
C GLU A 74 1.47 14.27 -13.38
N SER A 75 2.67 14.79 -13.10
CA SER A 75 3.68 14.02 -12.37
C SER A 75 3.25 13.73 -10.93
N LEU A 76 2.55 14.66 -10.26
CA LEU A 76 1.95 14.42 -8.93
C LEU A 76 0.87 13.34 -8.97
N LYS A 77 0.06 13.31 -10.03
CA LYS A 77 -0.95 12.27 -10.22
C LYS A 77 -0.31 10.90 -10.44
N GLU A 78 0.76 10.82 -11.21
CA GLU A 78 1.53 9.59 -11.40
C GLU A 78 2.14 9.10 -10.08
N LEU A 79 2.80 9.98 -9.32
CA LEU A 79 3.30 9.64 -7.97
C LEU A 79 2.20 9.19 -7.01
N THR A 80 1.00 9.80 -7.11
CA THR A 80 -0.15 9.38 -6.28
C THR A 80 -0.64 7.99 -6.66
N ASN A 81 -0.63 7.65 -7.94
CA ASN A 81 -1.03 6.33 -8.44
C ASN A 81 -0.06 5.24 -7.98
N GLU A 82 1.25 5.47 -8.07
CA GLU A 82 2.26 4.53 -7.59
C GLU A 82 2.23 4.38 -6.07
N GLY A 83 2.13 5.50 -5.35
CA GLY A 83 1.93 5.47 -3.89
C GLY A 83 0.67 4.68 -3.50
N GLY A 84 -0.36 4.70 -4.36
CA GLY A 84 -1.56 3.91 -4.23
C GLY A 84 -1.34 2.39 -4.35
N ASP A 85 -0.49 1.95 -5.27
CA ASP A 85 -0.16 0.53 -5.45
C ASP A 85 0.69 0.00 -4.29
N VAL A 86 1.61 0.84 -3.81
CA VAL A 86 2.33 0.59 -2.56
C VAL A 86 1.38 0.48 -1.36
N CYS A 87 0.39 1.37 -1.24
CA CYS A 87 -0.64 1.29 -0.20
C CYS A 87 -1.40 -0.04 -0.26
N TRP A 88 -1.72 -0.50 -1.47
CA TRP A 88 -2.45 -1.75 -1.66
C TRP A 88 -1.68 -2.92 -1.10
N TYR A 89 -0.46 -3.15 -1.59
CA TYR A 89 0.34 -4.28 -1.12
C TYR A 89 0.74 -4.16 0.35
N ALA A 90 1.12 -2.97 0.84
CA ALA A 90 1.41 -2.78 2.26
C ALA A 90 0.20 -3.13 3.14
N THR A 91 -1.01 -2.82 2.68
CA THR A 91 -2.24 -3.22 3.37
C THR A 91 -2.47 -4.72 3.28
N ARG A 92 -2.25 -5.35 2.11
CA ARG A 92 -2.37 -6.82 1.99
C ARG A 92 -1.33 -7.56 2.85
N VAL A 93 -0.11 -7.05 2.97
CA VAL A 93 0.91 -7.54 3.93
C VAL A 93 0.37 -7.41 5.35
N THR A 94 -0.12 -6.22 5.73
CA THR A 94 -0.72 -5.97 7.06
C THR A 94 -1.78 -7.00 7.42
N ASN A 95 -2.71 -7.26 6.49
CA ASN A 95 -3.78 -8.24 6.68
C ASN A 95 -3.28 -9.68 6.74
N ALA A 96 -2.32 -10.05 5.89
CA ALA A 96 -1.76 -11.40 5.86
C ALA A 96 -1.03 -11.77 7.17
N PHE A 97 -0.58 -10.78 7.93
CA PHE A 97 -0.02 -10.93 9.28
C PHE A 97 -1.03 -10.76 10.42
N GLY A 98 -2.32 -10.60 10.11
CA GLY A 98 -3.41 -10.58 11.09
C GLY A 98 -3.61 -9.22 11.78
N PHE A 99 -3.16 -8.13 11.16
CA PHE A 99 -3.40 -6.77 11.63
C PHE A 99 -4.49 -6.10 10.78
N SER A 100 -5.17 -5.12 11.35
CA SER A 100 -5.99 -4.19 10.56
C SER A 100 -5.15 -3.00 10.11
N LEU A 101 -5.49 -2.42 8.96
CA LEU A 101 -4.85 -1.21 8.47
C LEU A 101 -4.96 -0.09 9.50
N LYS A 102 -6.13 0.05 10.14
CA LYS A 102 -6.37 1.04 11.20
C LYS A 102 -5.27 1.04 12.26
N ASP A 103 -4.83 -0.15 12.68
CA ASP A 103 -3.90 -0.28 13.80
C ASP A 103 -2.48 0.20 13.44
N VAL A 104 -2.09 0.11 12.17
CA VAL A 104 -0.76 0.49 11.69
C VAL A 104 -0.72 1.86 11.02
N MET A 105 -1.87 2.54 10.90
CA MET A 105 -1.93 3.87 10.34
C MET A 105 -1.23 4.88 11.27
N PRO A 106 -0.30 5.68 10.74
CA PRO A 106 0.37 6.74 11.50
C PRO A 106 -0.56 7.89 11.87
N ASP A 107 -0.26 8.56 12.99
CA ASP A 107 -0.74 9.93 13.23
C ASP A 107 0.11 10.90 12.38
N PRO A 108 -0.49 11.77 11.53
CA PRO A 108 0.24 12.80 10.80
C PRO A 108 1.16 13.68 11.67
N ALA A 109 0.87 13.81 12.98
CA ALA A 109 1.70 14.54 13.92
C ALA A 109 3.06 13.86 14.21
N GLU A 110 3.23 12.58 13.86
CA GLU A 110 4.48 11.81 14.04
C GLU A 110 5.52 12.10 12.94
N ILE A 111 5.20 12.92 11.92
CA ILE A 111 6.13 13.30 10.85
C ILE A 111 7.28 14.11 11.44
N SER A 112 8.47 13.51 11.41
CA SER A 112 9.65 14.00 12.16
C SER A 112 10.69 14.75 11.31
N THR A 113 10.51 14.83 9.99
CA THR A 113 11.38 15.60 9.11
C THR A 113 10.69 15.91 7.79
N THR A 114 11.02 17.06 7.21
CA THR A 114 10.64 17.47 5.85
C THR A 114 11.85 17.55 4.92
N ASP A 115 13.06 17.24 5.42
CA ASP A 115 14.26 17.14 4.59
C ASP A 115 14.18 15.89 3.70
N PHE A 116 14.14 16.10 2.39
CA PHE A 116 13.95 15.04 1.41
C PHE A 116 15.01 13.94 1.50
N ASN A 117 16.29 14.31 1.62
CA ASN A 117 17.39 13.33 1.64
C ASN A 117 17.35 12.46 2.91
N GLN A 118 17.04 13.04 4.07
CA GLN A 118 16.83 12.31 5.31
C GLN A 118 15.59 11.43 5.23
N LEU A 119 14.51 11.93 4.63
CA LEU A 119 13.29 11.15 4.46
C LEU A 119 13.53 9.94 3.56
N MET A 120 14.19 10.10 2.40
CA MET A 120 14.49 8.98 1.52
C MET A 120 15.29 7.89 2.23
N LYS A 121 16.27 8.27 3.08
CA LYS A 121 16.99 7.30 3.93
C LYS A 121 16.06 6.56 4.90
N LYS A 122 15.07 7.25 5.48
CA LYS A 122 14.08 6.62 6.37
C LYS A 122 13.14 5.69 5.59
N VAL A 123 12.66 6.11 4.42
CA VAL A 123 11.79 5.33 3.52
C VAL A 123 12.48 4.03 3.08
N HIS A 124 13.74 4.10 2.63
CA HIS A 124 14.53 2.89 2.30
C HIS A 124 14.74 1.99 3.52
N ARG A 125 15.05 2.58 4.67
CA ARG A 125 15.29 1.83 5.91
C ARG A 125 14.02 1.12 6.40
N SER A 126 12.86 1.76 6.36
CA SER A 126 11.60 1.16 6.80
C SER A 126 11.22 -0.01 5.89
N LYS A 127 11.35 0.12 4.56
CA LYS A 127 11.18 -0.99 3.60
C LYS A 127 12.11 -2.16 3.90
N ALA A 128 13.40 -1.89 4.01
CA ALA A 128 14.39 -2.93 4.30
C ALA A 128 14.12 -3.64 5.63
N LYS A 129 13.73 -2.89 6.68
CA LYS A 129 13.38 -3.46 8.00
C LYS A 129 12.15 -4.35 7.94
N LEU A 130 11.11 -3.95 7.22
CA LEU A 130 9.90 -4.74 7.06
C LEU A 130 10.21 -6.06 6.34
N SER A 131 10.86 -5.99 5.18
CA SER A 131 11.24 -7.17 4.39
C SER A 131 12.18 -8.10 5.17
N GLU A 132 13.15 -7.55 5.90
CA GLU A 132 14.03 -8.34 6.76
C GLU A 132 13.28 -9.02 7.92
N SER A 133 12.33 -8.31 8.53
CA SER A 133 11.54 -8.85 9.65
C SER A 133 10.62 -9.97 9.19
N ILE A 134 10.02 -9.82 8.00
CA ILE A 134 9.22 -10.88 7.37
C ILE A 134 10.10 -12.09 7.04
N LYS A 135 11.26 -11.90 6.41
CA LYS A 135 12.21 -12.99 6.13
C LYS A 135 12.61 -13.74 7.40
N LYS A 136 12.94 -13.02 8.48
CA LYS A 136 13.30 -13.63 9.77
C LYS A 136 12.11 -14.33 10.45
N PHE A 137 10.89 -13.83 10.28
CA PHE A 137 9.69 -14.53 10.75
C PHE A 137 9.58 -15.93 10.14
N PHE A 138 9.85 -16.09 8.84
CA PHE A 138 9.87 -17.42 8.23
C PHE A 138 11.10 -18.24 8.65
N ARG A 139 12.30 -17.67 8.58
CA ARG A 139 13.56 -18.38 8.86
C ARG A 139 13.71 -18.80 10.33
N ASP A 140 13.53 -17.84 11.23
CA ASP A 140 13.81 -17.99 12.66
C ASP A 140 12.52 -18.31 13.43
N GLY A 141 11.39 -17.73 13.00
CA GLY A 141 10.07 -17.96 13.58
C GLY A 141 9.32 -19.17 13.05
N LYS A 142 9.83 -19.84 11.99
CA LYS A 142 9.18 -21.00 11.34
C LYS A 142 7.73 -20.74 10.92
N GLY A 143 7.36 -19.48 10.66
CA GLY A 143 5.99 -19.09 10.33
C GLY A 143 5.04 -18.98 11.52
N GLU A 144 5.51 -19.15 12.76
CA GLU A 144 4.68 -19.06 13.97
C GLU A 144 4.58 -17.63 14.48
N MET A 145 3.35 -17.12 14.58
CA MET A 145 3.07 -15.75 15.04
C MET A 145 3.11 -15.64 16.57
N THR A 146 4.32 -15.67 17.14
CA THR A 146 4.55 -15.39 18.56
C THR A 146 4.34 -13.90 18.88
N SER A 147 4.19 -13.55 20.16
CA SER A 147 4.09 -12.14 20.61
C SER A 147 5.26 -11.28 20.14
N LYS A 148 6.48 -11.85 20.12
CA LYS A 148 7.69 -11.23 19.58
C LYS A 148 7.55 -10.88 18.10
N TRP A 149 7.10 -11.82 17.27
CA TRP A 149 6.93 -11.58 15.84
C TRP A 149 5.79 -10.62 15.55
N LYS A 150 4.70 -10.73 16.31
CA LYS A 150 3.56 -9.82 16.23
C LYS A 150 4.00 -8.38 16.46
N ALA A 151 4.68 -8.11 17.58
CA ALA A 151 5.19 -6.77 17.90
C ALA A 151 6.19 -6.27 16.84
N ARG A 152 7.14 -7.12 16.43
CA ARG A 152 8.19 -6.72 15.47
C ARG A 152 7.62 -6.31 14.10
N ILE A 153 6.70 -7.11 13.55
CA ILE A 153 6.12 -6.84 12.23
C ILE A 153 5.20 -5.63 12.30
N PHE A 154 4.39 -5.53 13.37
CA PHE A 154 3.53 -4.38 13.62
C PHE A 154 4.30 -3.06 13.60
N GLU A 155 5.40 -2.96 14.36
CA GLU A 155 6.24 -1.75 14.38
C GLU A 155 6.87 -1.44 13.03
N CYS A 156 7.27 -2.46 12.25
CA CYS A 156 7.81 -2.23 10.92
C CYS A 156 6.74 -1.72 9.93
N LEU A 157 5.49 -2.21 10.05
CA LEU A 157 4.38 -1.72 9.24
C LEU A 157 4.00 -0.28 9.62
N LYS A 158 3.92 0.03 10.92
CA LYS A 158 3.67 1.39 11.39
C LYS A 158 4.74 2.36 10.91
N ASP A 159 6.02 2.01 11.07
CA ASP A 159 7.15 2.82 10.56
C ASP A 159 7.04 2.99 9.04
N PHE A 160 6.72 1.93 8.29
CA PHE A 160 6.57 2.01 6.84
C PHE A 160 5.46 2.99 6.41
N PHE A 161 4.24 2.86 6.96
CA PHE A 161 3.14 3.78 6.63
C PHE A 161 3.45 5.22 7.07
N LEU A 162 4.13 5.42 8.20
CA LEU A 162 4.60 6.74 8.62
C LEU A 162 5.55 7.36 7.59
N GLN A 163 6.51 6.59 7.07
CA GLN A 163 7.43 7.09 6.05
C GLN A 163 6.71 7.37 4.73
N LEU A 164 5.75 6.53 4.32
CA LEU A 164 4.94 6.77 3.13
C LEU A 164 4.07 8.03 3.27
N GLN A 165 3.48 8.26 4.44
CA GLN A 165 2.74 9.48 4.72
C GLN A 165 3.64 10.72 4.73
N SER A 166 4.84 10.60 5.33
CA SER A 166 5.83 11.68 5.35
C SER A 166 6.26 12.05 3.92
N LEU A 167 6.35 11.07 3.03
CA LEU A 167 6.67 11.28 1.62
C LEU A 167 5.53 11.99 0.90
N GLY A 168 4.29 11.52 1.10
CA GLY A 168 3.10 12.22 0.63
C GLY A 168 3.06 13.67 1.10
N TYR A 169 3.43 13.95 2.36
CA TYR A 169 3.49 15.30 2.91
C TYR A 169 4.44 16.23 2.13
N ILE A 170 5.63 15.76 1.73
CA ILE A 170 6.56 16.55 0.89
C ILE A 170 5.89 16.98 -0.42
N TYR A 171 5.15 16.07 -1.04
CA TYR A 171 4.46 16.31 -2.30
C TYR A 171 3.05 16.89 -2.14
N ARG A 172 2.61 17.17 -0.91
CA ARG A 172 1.23 17.60 -0.58
C ARG A 172 0.15 16.61 -1.04
N ILE A 173 0.48 15.32 -1.07
CA ILE A 173 -0.42 14.21 -1.37
C ILE A 173 -0.80 13.55 -0.05
N LYS A 174 -2.10 13.44 0.25
CA LYS A 174 -2.53 12.70 1.44
C LYS A 174 -2.48 11.21 1.17
N LEU A 175 -2.13 10.43 2.19
CA LEU A 175 -2.13 8.97 2.10
C LEU A 175 -3.52 8.41 1.74
N THR A 176 -4.59 9.05 2.22
CA THR A 176 -5.97 8.71 1.86
C THR A 176 -6.29 8.98 0.39
N ASP A 177 -5.59 9.90 -0.26
CA ASP A 177 -5.82 10.23 -1.67
C ASP A 177 -5.15 9.16 -2.55
N MET A 178 -3.96 8.69 -2.17
CA MET A 178 -3.29 7.53 -2.77
C MET A 178 -4.20 6.29 -2.71
N MET A 179 -4.74 6.00 -1.52
CA MET A 179 -5.68 4.89 -1.30
C MET A 179 -6.94 5.02 -2.17
N ARG A 180 -7.54 6.22 -2.21
CA ARG A 180 -8.74 6.49 -3.02
C ARG A 180 -8.47 6.28 -4.50
N LEU A 181 -7.41 6.87 -5.05
CA LEU A 181 -7.07 6.71 -6.46
C LEU A 181 -6.73 5.26 -6.82
N ASN A 182 -6.09 4.51 -5.91
CA ASN A 182 -5.87 3.08 -6.10
C ASN A 182 -7.18 2.29 -6.22
N VAL A 183 -8.19 2.56 -5.37
CA VAL A 183 -9.52 1.93 -5.51
C VAL A 183 -10.17 2.28 -6.84
N LEU A 184 -10.12 3.55 -7.26
CA LEU A 184 -10.66 3.97 -8.56
C LEU A 184 -9.97 3.24 -9.71
N LYS A 185 -8.64 3.17 -9.68
CA LYS A 185 -7.82 2.48 -10.70
C LYS A 185 -8.14 0.98 -10.75
N LEU A 186 -8.03 0.26 -9.64
CA LEU A 186 -8.21 -1.18 -9.58
C LEU A 186 -9.67 -1.59 -9.80
N GLY A 187 -10.62 -0.80 -9.27
CA GLY A 187 -12.05 -1.01 -9.50
C GLY A 187 -12.42 -0.90 -10.98
N LYS A 188 -11.90 0.11 -11.68
CA LYS A 188 -12.07 0.24 -13.14
C LYS A 188 -11.47 -0.97 -13.87
N ARG A 189 -10.22 -1.35 -13.56
CA ARG A 189 -9.57 -2.53 -14.14
C ARG A 189 -10.37 -3.82 -13.89
N LYS A 190 -10.99 -3.95 -12.71
CA LYS A 190 -11.87 -5.09 -12.38
C LYS A 190 -13.10 -5.13 -13.27
N LEU A 191 -13.81 -4.00 -13.42
CA LEU A 191 -14.99 -3.90 -14.29
C LEU A 191 -14.64 -4.16 -15.76
N GLU A 192 -13.44 -3.76 -16.19
CA GLU A 192 -12.91 -4.02 -17.53
C GLU A 192 -12.30 -5.43 -17.70
N LYS A 193 -12.32 -6.28 -16.66
CA LYS A 193 -11.75 -7.64 -16.65
C LYS A 193 -10.26 -7.68 -17.00
N LYS A 194 -9.53 -6.72 -16.45
CA LYS A 194 -8.21 -6.32 -16.92
C LYS A 194 -7.11 -6.38 -15.84
N LEU A 195 -7.50 -6.66 -14.58
CA LEU A 195 -6.61 -6.87 -13.43
C LEU A 195 -5.40 -7.81 -13.63
N HIS A 196 -5.40 -8.65 -14.67
CA HIS A 196 -4.33 -9.63 -14.91
C HIS A 196 -3.46 -9.25 -16.12
N GLY A 197 -2.14 -9.34 -15.89
CA GLY A 197 -1.04 -9.37 -16.87
C GLY A 197 0.04 -8.29 -16.64
N ASP A 198 1.01 -8.16 -17.55
CA ASP A 198 2.13 -7.21 -17.71
C ASP A 198 1.88 -5.76 -18.29
N GLY A 199 2.30 -4.74 -17.55
CA GLY A 199 2.39 -3.35 -18.01
C GLY A 199 1.24 -2.46 -17.54
N ASP A 200 1.48 -1.15 -17.56
CA ASP A 200 0.79 -0.11 -16.77
C ASP A 200 -0.75 -0.02 -16.98
N LYS A 201 -1.29 -0.62 -18.04
CA LYS A 201 -2.71 -0.52 -18.45
C LYS A 201 -3.53 -1.80 -18.30
N ARG A 202 -3.01 -2.80 -17.60
CA ARG A 202 -3.76 -4.02 -17.31
C ARG A 202 -4.62 -3.79 -16.07
#